data_AF-B0NA50-F1
#
_entry.id   AF-B0NA50-F1
#
_cell.length_a   1.000
_cell.length_b   1.000
_cell.length_c   1.000
_cell.angle_alpha   90.00
_cell.angle_beta   90.00
_cell.angle_gamma   90.00
#
_symmetry.space_group_name_H-M   'P 1'
#
loop_
_entity.id
_entity.type
_entity.pdbx_description
1 polymer ?
#
loop_
_entity_poly.entity_id
_entity_poly.type
_entity_poly.pdbx_seq_one_letter_code
_entity_poly.pdbx_strand_id
1 'polypeptide(L)'
;MKKFEKSMTNREKMKIHELLSLCMEIQEHGHGENGYPYIGFETSNYGTSIEVRIMDDGFRSGHGYDAIYSFAFDRISERTYSNCKKYLDDLRKKVQECTDTSVNTAERT
;
A
#
# COMPACT_ATOMS: atom_id res chain seq x y z
N MET A 1 16.75 -34.67 -3.52
CA MET A 1 17.37 -33.33 -3.65
C MET A 1 16.61 -32.37 -2.75
N LYS A 2 17.26 -31.76 -1.75
CA LYS A 2 16.66 -30.62 -1.04
C LYS A 2 16.70 -29.44 -2.01
N LYS A 3 15.55 -29.02 -2.55
CA LYS A 3 15.44 -27.68 -3.17
C LYS A 3 15.76 -26.71 -2.03
N PHE A 4 16.86 -25.98 -2.14
CA PHE A 4 17.04 -24.81 -1.30
C PHE A 4 15.91 -23.85 -1.69
N GLU A 5 14.87 -23.80 -0.86
CA GLU A 5 13.80 -22.82 -1.00
C GLU A 5 14.45 -21.45 -0.88
N LYS A 6 14.52 -20.76 -2.01
CA LYS A 6 15.04 -19.41 -2.07
C LYS A 6 14.07 -18.54 -1.28
N SER A 7 14.53 -18.07 -0.13
CA SER A 7 13.79 -17.12 0.71
C SER A 7 14.23 -15.70 0.40
N MET A 8 13.36 -14.73 0.71
CA MET A 8 13.68 -13.32 0.56
C MET A 8 14.98 -12.95 1.29
N THR A 9 15.82 -12.22 0.58
CA THR A 9 17.01 -11.57 1.17
C THR A 9 16.59 -10.52 2.19
N ASN A 10 17.49 -10.13 3.10
CA ASN A 10 17.23 -9.04 4.04
C ASN A 10 16.88 -7.73 3.32
N ARG A 11 17.52 -7.45 2.17
CA ARG A 11 17.20 -6.28 1.36
C ARG A 11 15.77 -6.31 0.83
N GLU A 12 15.31 -7.47 0.36
CA GLU A 12 13.92 -7.64 -0.09
C GLU A 12 12.94 -7.52 1.07
N LYS A 13 13.26 -8.03 2.26
CA LYS A 13 12.44 -7.84 3.46
C LYS A 13 12.33 -6.36 3.83
N MET A 14 13.44 -5.62 3.81
CA MET A 14 13.42 -4.17 4.10
C MET A 14 12.52 -3.38 3.14
N LYS A 15 12.46 -3.79 1.86
CA LYS A 15 11.53 -3.19 0.90
C LYS A 15 10.07 -3.43 1.26
N ILE A 16 9.74 -4.65 1.67
CA ILE A 16 8.38 -4.98 2.13
C ILE A 16 8.04 -4.20 3.41
N HIS A 17 8.97 -4.08 4.35
CA HIS A 17 8.79 -3.24 5.54
C HIS A 17 8.51 -1.78 5.19
N GLU A 18 9.26 -1.21 4.23
CA GLU A 18 9.03 0.15 3.76
C GLU A 18 7.64 0.33 3.13
N LEU A 19 7.20 -0.62 2.30
CA LEU A 19 5.84 -0.58 1.74
C LEU A 19 4.76 -0.69 2.83
N LEU A 20 4.95 -1.57 3.82
CA LEU A 20 4.03 -1.70 4.95
C LEU A 20 3.94 -0.40 5.76
N SER A 21 5.09 0.22 6.06
CA SER A 21 5.14 1.53 6.73
C SER A 21 4.36 2.59 5.97
N LEU A 22 4.55 2.71 4.65
CA LEU A 22 3.78 3.64 3.83
C LEU A 22 2.28 3.35 3.86
N CYS A 23 1.87 2.09 3.78
CA CYS A 23 0.45 1.71 3.87
C CYS A 23 -0.15 2.15 5.21
N MET A 24 0.55 1.92 6.32
CA MET A 24 0.12 2.35 7.65
C MET A 24 0.03 3.87 7.75
N GLU A 25 1.05 4.61 7.31
CA GLU A 25 1.06 6.08 7.33
C GLU A 25 -0.15 6.66 6.57
N ILE A 26 -0.48 6.12 5.39
CA ILE A 26 -1.64 6.57 4.62
C ILE A 26 -2.94 6.27 5.36
N GLN A 27 -3.05 5.08 5.96
CA GLN A 27 -4.27 4.65 6.66
C GLN A 27 -4.47 5.36 8.00
N GLU A 28 -3.40 5.71 8.73
CA GLU A 28 -3.46 6.52 9.95
C GLU A 28 -4.07 7.91 9.70
N HIS A 29 -3.87 8.45 8.50
CA HIS A 29 -4.35 9.77 8.11
C HIS A 29 -5.59 9.71 7.18
N GLY A 30 -6.05 8.51 6.82
CA GLY A 30 -7.16 8.28 5.89
C GLY A 30 -8.13 7.21 6.38
N HIS A 31 -9.35 7.62 6.72
CA HIS A 31 -10.47 6.72 7.05
C HIS A 31 -11.64 6.99 6.11
N GLY A 32 -12.03 6.02 5.28
CA GLY A 32 -13.06 6.28 4.26
C GLY A 32 -13.85 5.06 3.80
N GLU A 33 -15.09 4.96 4.27
CA GLU A 33 -16.18 4.69 3.34
C GLU A 33 -16.53 6.03 2.67
N ASN A 34 -16.53 6.10 1.34
CA ASN A 34 -16.92 7.27 0.53
C ASN A 34 -16.00 8.52 0.59
N GLY A 35 -14.68 8.38 0.43
CA GLY A 35 -13.85 9.58 0.12
C GLY A 35 -12.38 9.56 0.56
N TYR A 36 -11.96 8.61 1.40
CA TYR A 36 -10.54 8.42 1.74
C TYR A 36 -10.05 7.06 1.27
N PRO A 37 -8.77 6.94 0.89
CA PRO A 37 -8.26 5.71 0.33
C PRO A 37 -8.36 4.52 1.28
N TYR A 38 -8.60 3.36 0.68
CA TYR A 38 -8.48 2.06 1.33
C TYR A 38 -7.21 1.38 0.83
N ILE A 39 -6.38 0.88 1.75
CA ILE A 39 -5.20 0.09 1.45
C ILE A 39 -5.26 -1.24 2.21
N GLY A 40 -5.24 -2.34 1.46
CA GLY A 40 -5.05 -3.69 1.98
C GLY A 40 -3.60 -4.12 1.81
N PHE A 41 -2.97 -4.58 2.89
CA PHE A 41 -1.67 -5.26 2.87
C PHE A 41 -1.88 -6.70 3.33
N GLU A 42 -1.76 -7.65 2.40
CA GLU A 42 -2.24 -9.02 2.59
C GLU A 42 -1.15 -10.04 2.31
N THR A 43 -1.12 -11.13 3.08
CA THR A 43 -0.31 -12.31 2.76
C THR A 43 -1.17 -13.35 2.05
N SER A 44 -0.64 -13.96 1.00
CA SER A 44 -1.29 -15.05 0.30
C SER A 44 -1.49 -16.25 1.23
N ASN A 45 -2.68 -16.84 1.23
CA ASN A 45 -3.00 -18.07 1.97
C ASN A 45 -2.21 -19.29 1.46
N TYR A 46 -1.63 -19.21 0.27
CA TYR A 46 -0.71 -20.22 -0.27
C TYR A 46 0.74 -20.04 0.23
N GLY A 47 1.02 -18.98 1.01
CA GLY A 47 2.35 -18.70 1.55
C GLY A 47 3.38 -18.30 0.49
N THR A 48 2.95 -17.85 -0.69
CA THR A 48 3.82 -17.59 -1.85
C THR A 48 4.13 -16.11 -2.06
N SER A 49 3.29 -15.20 -1.56
CA SER A 49 3.38 -13.78 -1.88
C SER A 49 2.74 -12.87 -0.83
N ILE A 50 3.07 -11.59 -0.94
CA ILE A 50 2.38 -10.46 -0.34
C ILE A 50 1.68 -9.65 -1.43
N GLU A 51 0.53 -9.07 -1.13
CA GLU A 51 -0.19 -8.17 -2.01
C GLU A 51 -0.46 -6.82 -1.33
N VAL A 52 -0.34 -5.75 -2.11
CA VAL A 52 -0.81 -4.40 -1.76
C VAL A 52 -1.97 -4.08 -2.68
N ARG A 53 -3.15 -3.84 -2.11
CA ARG A 53 -4.40 -3.57 -2.82
C ARG A 53 -4.88 -2.18 -2.47
N ILE A 54 -5.19 -1.36 -3.47
CA ILE A 54 -5.45 0.08 -3.28
C ILE A 54 -6.79 0.42 -3.92
N MET A 55 -7.61 1.18 -3.19
CA MET A 55 -8.73 1.95 -3.74
C MET A 55 -8.51 3.42 -3.36
N ASP A 56 -8.37 4.30 -4.34
CA ASP A 56 -7.92 5.68 -4.14
C ASP A 56 -8.94 6.55 -3.38
N ASP A 57 -10.22 6.21 -3.52
CA ASP A 57 -11.35 6.93 -2.93
C ASP A 57 -12.13 6.07 -1.91
N GLY A 58 -11.53 4.97 -1.46
CA GLY A 58 -12.11 4.05 -0.49
C GLY A 58 -13.10 3.08 -1.09
N PHE A 59 -13.86 2.38 -0.23
CA PHE A 59 -14.84 1.39 -0.69
C PHE A 59 -15.99 2.07 -1.44
N ARG A 60 -16.20 1.62 -2.70
CA ARG A 60 -17.32 2.04 -3.54
C ARG A 60 -18.00 0.80 -4.12
N SER A 61 -19.30 0.67 -3.92
CA SER A 61 -20.07 -0.47 -4.42
C SER A 61 -19.90 -0.60 -5.94
N GLY A 62 -19.57 -1.81 -6.40
CA GLY A 62 -19.34 -2.09 -7.83
C GLY A 62 -18.00 -1.60 -8.39
N HIS A 63 -17.14 -0.99 -7.58
CA HIS A 63 -15.80 -0.57 -7.98
C HIS A 63 -14.75 -1.57 -7.47
N GLY A 64 -13.85 -1.99 -8.35
CA GLY A 64 -12.71 -2.85 -7.98
C GLY A 64 -11.57 -2.06 -7.34
N TYR A 65 -10.43 -2.72 -7.20
CA TYR A 65 -9.19 -2.07 -6.82
C TYR A 65 -8.64 -1.23 -7.99
N ASP A 66 -8.20 -0.01 -7.70
CA ASP A 66 -7.49 0.86 -8.64
C ASP A 66 -6.10 0.30 -8.97
N ALA A 67 -5.46 -0.33 -7.98
CA ALA A 67 -4.18 -1.00 -8.16
C ALA A 67 -4.03 -2.25 -7.27
N ILE A 68 -3.35 -3.26 -7.81
CA ILE A 68 -2.93 -4.47 -7.09
C ILE A 68 -1.47 -4.75 -7.44
N TYR A 69 -0.62 -4.85 -6.42
CA TYR A 69 0.79 -5.20 -6.56
C TYR A 69 1.07 -6.49 -5.80
N SER A 70 1.55 -7.53 -6.50
CA SER A 70 1.89 -8.82 -5.92
C SER A 70 3.40 -9.04 -5.88
N PHE A 71 3.91 -9.52 -4.74
CA PHE A 71 5.32 -9.72 -4.45
C PHE A 71 5.58 -11.17 -4.05
N ALA A 72 6.17 -11.94 -4.95
CA ALA A 72 6.54 -13.32 -4.66
C ALA A 72 7.76 -13.38 -3.71
N PHE A 73 7.74 -14.33 -2.77
CA PHE A 73 8.81 -14.49 -1.79
C PHE A 73 10.11 -15.05 -2.36
N ASP A 74 10.06 -15.69 -3.52
CA ASP A 74 11.25 -16.20 -4.20
C ASP A 74 12.06 -15.08 -4.89
N ARG A 75 11.40 -13.96 -5.22
CA ARG A 75 12.01 -12.77 -5.81
C ARG A 75 11.07 -11.57 -5.79
N ILE A 76 11.55 -10.47 -5.23
CA ILE A 76 10.90 -9.16 -5.42
C ILE A 76 11.37 -8.53 -6.73
N SER A 77 10.41 -8.26 -7.62
CA SER A 77 10.66 -7.47 -8.83
C SER A 77 10.92 -6.01 -8.46
N GLU A 78 12.11 -5.49 -8.82
CA GLU A 78 12.46 -4.07 -8.65
C GLU A 78 11.42 -3.16 -9.27
N ARG A 79 10.94 -3.49 -10.48
CA ARG A 79 9.91 -2.71 -11.18
C ARG A 79 8.60 -2.67 -10.41
N THR A 80 8.16 -3.83 -9.90
CA THR A 80 6.90 -3.92 -9.14
C THR A 80 7.00 -3.13 -7.84
N TYR A 81 8.13 -3.25 -7.15
CA TYR A 81 8.39 -2.48 -5.92
C TYR A 81 8.42 -0.97 -6.21
N SER A 82 9.15 -0.51 -7.22
CA SER A 82 9.24 0.91 -7.55
C SER A 82 7.89 1.49 -7.96
N ASN A 83 7.08 0.75 -8.72
CA ASN A 83 5.75 1.19 -9.11
C ASN A 83 4.81 1.29 -7.90
N CYS A 84 4.78 0.25 -7.04
CA CYS A 84 3.98 0.24 -5.83
C CYS A 84 4.37 1.39 -4.89
N LYS A 85 5.67 1.54 -4.62
CA LYS A 85 6.19 2.61 -3.77
C LYS A 85 5.80 3.98 -4.30
N LYS A 86 6.01 4.24 -5.60
CA LYS A 86 5.63 5.51 -6.22
C LYS A 86 4.14 5.80 -6.05
N TYR A 87 3.30 4.79 -6.28
CA TYR A 87 1.85 4.93 -6.12
C TYR A 87 1.49 5.30 -4.68
N LEU A 88 2.03 4.58 -3.69
CA LEU A 88 1.79 4.88 -2.27
C LEU A 88 2.31 6.26 -1.88
N ASP A 89 3.48 6.68 -2.37
CA ASP A 89 4.03 8.01 -2.12
C ASP A 89 3.11 9.12 -2.67
N ASP A 90 2.57 8.94 -3.87
CA ASP A 90 1.65 9.91 -4.48
C ASP A 90 0.30 9.93 -3.75
N LEU A 91 -0.19 8.76 -3.31
CA LEU A 91 -1.41 8.66 -2.51
C LEU A 91 -1.24 9.29 -1.11
N ARG A 92 -0.09 9.12 -0.48
CA ARG A 92 0.25 9.76 0.80
C ARG A 92 0.21 11.28 0.69
N LYS A 93 0.76 11.86 -0.37
CA LYS A 93 0.68 13.31 -0.63
C LYS A 93 -0.77 13.78 -0.75
N LYS A 94 -1.60 13.06 -1.53
CA LYS A 94 -3.04 13.35 -1.67
C LYS A 94 -3.73 13.38 -0.30
N VAL A 95 -3.46 12.40 0.56
CA VAL A 95 -4.05 12.35 1.92
C VAL A 95 -3.59 13.53 2.77
N GLN A 96 -2.29 13.85 2.78
CA GLN A 96 -1.75 14.96 3.56
C GLN A 96 -2.34 16.32 3.14
N GLU A 97 -2.43 16.58 1.83
CA GLU A 97 -3.03 17.82 1.30
C GLU A 97 -4.49 17.98 1.72
N CYS A 98 -5.26 16.89 1.76
CA CYS A 98 -6.62 16.88 2.28
C CYS A 98 -6.68 17.21 3.78
N THR A 99 -5.82 16.58 4.59
CA THR A 99 -5.74 16.83 6.03
C THR A 99 -5.41 18.30 6.31
N ASP A 100 -4.39 18.85 5.67
CA ASP A 100 -3.95 20.24 5.88
C ASP A 100 -5.03 21.25 5.49
N THR A 101 -5.78 20.99 4.41
CA THR A 101 -6.91 21.82 3.97
C THR A 101 -8.04 21.81 5.00
N SER A 102 -8.34 20.63 5.56
CA SER A 102 -9.40 20.49 6.57
C SER A 102 -9.08 21.24 7.86
N VAL A 103 -7.83 21.18 8.34
CA VAL A 103 -7.35 21.90 9.54
C VAL A 103 -7.43 23.42 9.34
N ASN A 104 -6.93 23.92 8.21
CA ASN A 104 -6.97 25.36 7.90
C ASN A 104 -8.39 25.93 7.78
N THR A 105 -9.38 25.09 7.40
CA THR A 105 -10.78 25.50 7.31
C THR A 105 -11.41 25.55 8.71
N ALA A 106 -11.12 24.58 9.58
CA ALA A 106 -11.65 24.51 10.94
C ALA A 106 -11.14 25.66 11.84
N GLU A 107 -9.92 26.15 11.64
CA GLU A 107 -9.36 27.27 12.41
C GLU A 107 -9.93 28.65 12.02
N ARG A 108 -10.68 28.75 10.93
CA ARG A 108 -11.26 30.01 10.40
C ARG A 108 -12.75 30.19 10.68
N THR A 109 -13.39 29.21 11.33
CA THR A 109 -14.80 29.23 11.74
C THR A 109 -14.91 29.31 13.25
#